data_AF-A0A838Q6Z5-F1
#
_entry.id   AF-A0A838Q6Z5-F1
#
_cell.length_a   1.000
_cell.length_b   1.000
_cell.length_c   1.000
_cell.angle_alpha   90.00
_cell.angle_beta   90.00
_cell.angle_gamma   90.00
#
_symmetry.space_group_name_H-M   'P 1'
#
loop_
_entity.id
_entity.type
_entity.pdbx_description
1 polymer ?
#
loop_
_entity_poly.entity_id
_entity_poly.type
_entity_poly.pdbx_seq_one_letter_code
_entity_poly.pdbx_strand_id
1 'polypeptide(L)'
;MKLSELKSILAIHPTLFPRFVLPDGDHVPAHYHLTEVGHVAKNFIDCGGTTRQTESCTLQLWSNDNDMDHRLDAGKFVTILQLGDRVLPGRDLEVEVEYDEYAISQFPITSYAVNDPHLDFTLATKHTNCLAREKCGVGEDSCGCVTTEPAMASACC
;
A
#
# COMPACT_ATOMS: atom_id res chain seq x y z
N MET A 1 8.47 -0.46 -0.83
CA MET A 1 9.43 0.41 -0.11
C MET A 1 9.73 -0.26 1.21
N LYS A 2 11.00 -0.26 1.64
CA LYS A 2 11.40 -0.86 2.92
C LYS A 2 11.00 0.02 4.10
N LEU A 3 10.68 -0.59 5.25
CA LEU A 3 10.36 0.14 6.46
C LEU A 3 11.50 1.06 6.93
N SER A 4 12.75 0.60 6.81
CA SER A 4 13.96 1.37 7.12
C SER A 4 14.05 2.65 6.27
N GLU A 5 13.73 2.54 4.98
CA GLU A 5 13.69 3.64 4.03
C GLU A 5 12.57 4.63 4.38
N LEU A 6 11.35 4.14 4.60
CA LEU A 6 10.21 4.96 5.03
C LEU A 6 10.52 5.76 6.30
N LYS A 7 11.05 5.10 7.33
CA LYS A 7 11.47 5.75 8.58
C LYS A 7 12.49 6.85 8.35
N SER A 8 13.45 6.62 7.44
CA SER A 8 14.50 7.57 7.13
C SER A 8 13.95 8.80 6.41
N ILE A 9 13.10 8.62 5.40
CA ILE A 9 12.46 9.70 4.64
C ILE A 9 11.59 10.57 5.55
N LEU A 10 10.78 9.96 6.41
CA LEU A 10 9.93 10.71 7.34
C LEU A 10 10.77 11.51 8.37
N ALA A 11 11.87 10.92 8.86
CA ALA A 11 12.72 11.56 9.87
C ALA A 11 13.46 12.81 9.35
N ILE A 12 13.80 12.86 8.06
CA ILE A 12 14.44 14.04 7.44
C ILE A 12 13.44 15.15 7.10
N HIS A 13 12.14 14.85 7.09
CA HIS A 13 11.06 15.79 6.75
C HIS A 13 10.02 15.92 7.88
N PRO A 14 10.42 16.16 9.14
CA PRO A 14 9.54 15.97 10.31
C PRO A 14 8.32 16.90 10.34
N THR A 15 8.36 18.02 9.62
CA THR A 15 7.28 19.01 9.57
C THR A 15 6.34 18.85 8.38
N LEU A 16 6.66 17.97 7.43
CA LEU A 16 5.80 17.71 6.28
C LEU A 16 4.68 16.74 6.67
N PHE A 17 3.57 16.81 5.93
CA PHE A 17 2.42 15.94 6.13
C PHE A 17 2.47 14.75 5.15
N PRO A 18 2.63 13.50 5.63
CA PRO A 18 2.57 12.32 4.77
C PRO A 18 1.20 12.21 4.12
N ARG A 19 1.18 12.12 2.78
CA ARG A 19 -0.03 11.94 1.98
C ARG A 19 0.11 10.68 1.13
N PHE A 20 -0.87 9.80 1.21
CA PHE A 20 -0.84 8.53 0.48
C PHE A 20 -1.70 8.63 -0.76
N VAL A 21 -1.07 8.59 -1.93
CA VAL A 21 -1.71 8.74 -3.24
C VAL A 21 -2.16 7.37 -3.73
N LEU A 22 -3.47 7.20 -3.90
CA LEU A 22 -4.14 5.97 -4.33
C LEU A 22 -3.87 5.68 -5.82
N PRO A 23 -4.07 4.44 -6.29
CA PRO A 23 -3.79 4.05 -7.68
C PRO A 23 -4.59 4.79 -8.75
N ASP A 24 -5.75 5.34 -8.39
CA ASP A 24 -6.60 6.18 -9.26
C ASP A 24 -6.18 7.65 -9.30
N GLY A 25 -5.20 8.05 -8.47
CA GLY A 25 -4.70 9.42 -8.36
C GLY A 25 -5.34 10.23 -7.22
N ASP A 26 -6.37 9.70 -6.57
CA ASP A 26 -6.91 10.30 -5.34
C ASP A 26 -5.95 10.05 -4.16
N HIS A 27 -6.34 10.46 -2.97
CA HIS A 27 -5.52 10.30 -1.78
C HIS A 27 -6.34 9.91 -0.57
N VAL A 28 -5.71 9.16 0.33
CA VAL A 28 -6.25 8.93 1.67
C VAL A 28 -6.51 10.30 2.32
N PRO A 29 -7.71 10.55 2.89
CA PRO A 29 -8.07 11.86 3.43
C PRO A 29 -7.05 12.37 4.44
N ALA A 30 -6.68 13.65 4.37
CA ALA A 30 -5.60 14.22 5.20
C ALA A 30 -5.80 14.14 6.73
N HIS A 31 -7.02 13.79 7.17
CA HIS A 31 -7.39 13.58 8.56
C HIS A 31 -7.38 12.09 8.97
N TYR A 32 -6.66 11.25 8.24
CA TYR A 32 -6.48 9.85 8.62
C TYR A 32 -5.72 9.71 9.94
N HIS A 33 -6.01 8.62 10.64
CA HIS A 33 -5.28 8.10 11.77
C HIS A 33 -4.44 6.91 11.32
N LEU A 34 -3.19 6.83 11.75
CA LEU A 34 -2.42 5.59 11.69
C LEU A 34 -2.78 4.75 12.92
N THR A 35 -3.73 3.82 12.77
CA THR A 35 -4.31 3.08 13.89
C THR A 35 -3.52 1.84 14.26
N GLU A 36 -2.89 1.19 13.28
CA GLU A 36 -2.12 -0.04 13.51
C GLU A 36 -0.80 -0.04 12.75
N VAL A 37 0.24 -0.56 13.41
CA VAL A 37 1.52 -0.97 12.81
C VAL A 37 1.68 -2.45 13.07
N GLY A 38 1.50 -3.28 12.04
CA GLY A 38 1.42 -4.73 12.15
C GLY A 38 2.57 -5.45 11.46
N HIS A 39 3.01 -6.57 12.04
CA HIS A 39 3.79 -7.58 11.33
C HIS A 39 2.84 -8.62 10.75
N VAL A 40 2.84 -8.76 9.43
CA VAL A 40 2.00 -9.72 8.72
C VAL A 40 2.89 -10.81 8.13
N ALA A 41 2.83 -12.01 8.69
CA ALA A 41 3.49 -13.21 8.17
C ALA A 41 2.45 -14.16 7.60
N LYS A 42 2.49 -14.40 6.28
CA LYS A 42 1.54 -15.26 5.57
C LYS A 42 2.27 -16.47 5.00
N ASN A 43 1.73 -17.65 5.26
CA ASN A 43 2.14 -18.90 4.64
C ASN A 43 1.09 -19.34 3.64
N PHE A 44 1.51 -19.71 2.44
CA PHE A 44 0.66 -20.07 1.34
C PHE A 44 1.01 -21.45 0.81
N ILE A 45 0.03 -22.07 0.17
CA ILE A 45 0.20 -23.21 -0.73
C ILE A 45 -0.50 -22.86 -2.04
N ASP A 46 0.19 -22.99 -3.17
CA ASP A 46 -0.44 -22.75 -4.48
C ASP A 46 -1.20 -23.98 -5.00
N CYS A 47 -1.99 -23.84 -6.08
CA CYS A 47 -2.72 -24.96 -6.70
C CYS A 47 -1.79 -26.11 -7.14
N GLY A 48 -0.49 -25.85 -7.28
CA GLY A 48 0.54 -26.83 -7.60
C GLY A 48 1.17 -27.53 -6.39
N GLY A 49 0.78 -27.20 -5.17
CA GLY A 49 1.31 -27.76 -3.92
C GLY A 49 2.60 -27.11 -3.43
N THR A 50 3.07 -26.03 -4.06
CA THR A 50 4.31 -25.34 -3.63
C THR A 50 3.99 -24.43 -2.45
N THR A 51 4.75 -24.56 -1.35
CA THR A 51 4.64 -23.67 -0.21
C THR A 51 5.39 -22.36 -0.46
N ARG A 52 4.83 -21.25 0.04
CA ARG A 52 5.43 -19.91 -0.08
C ARG A 52 5.21 -19.14 1.21
N GLN A 53 6.12 -18.24 1.53
CA GLN A 53 6.02 -17.37 2.68
C GLN A 53 6.21 -15.92 2.25
N THR A 54 5.46 -15.01 2.85
CA THR A 54 5.66 -13.57 2.71
C THR A 54 5.59 -12.91 4.07
N GLU A 55 6.43 -11.90 4.28
CA GLU A 55 6.38 -11.04 5.47
C GLU A 55 6.33 -9.57 5.03
N SER A 56 5.47 -8.79 5.68
CA SER A 56 5.33 -7.36 5.44
C SER A 56 5.04 -6.60 6.74
N CYS A 57 5.32 -5.30 6.69
CA CYS A 57 4.87 -4.33 7.68
C CYS A 57 3.58 -3.69 7.15
N THR A 58 2.46 -3.89 7.83
CA THR A 58 1.19 -3.26 7.45
C THR A 58 0.94 -2.02 8.30
N LEU A 59 0.54 -0.93 7.64
CA LEU A 59 0.14 0.32 8.27
C LEU A 59 -1.34 0.54 8.01
N GLN A 60 -2.19 0.38 9.03
CA GLN A 60 -3.62 0.61 8.87
C GLN A 60 -3.93 2.09 9.02
N LEU A 61 -4.49 2.68 7.97
CA LEU A 61 -4.99 4.04 7.95
C LEU A 61 -6.51 4.02 8.04
N TRP A 62 -7.06 4.93 8.84
CA TRP A 62 -8.51 5.05 9.03
C TRP A 62 -8.90 6.51 9.18
N SER A 63 -9.93 6.96 8.48
CA SER A 63 -10.45 8.33 8.54
C SER A 63 -11.87 8.36 9.14
N ASN A 64 -12.19 9.46 9.81
CA ASN A 64 -13.48 9.67 10.47
C ASN A 64 -13.99 11.09 10.22
N ASP A 65 -15.22 11.20 9.74
CA ASP A 65 -15.88 12.48 9.45
C ASP A 65 -16.08 13.38 10.69
N ASN A 66 -15.95 12.82 11.90
CA ASN A 66 -16.05 13.58 13.15
C ASN A 66 -14.73 14.18 13.63
N ASP A 67 -13.58 13.84 13.02
CA ASP A 67 -12.24 14.34 13.38
C ASP A 67 -11.50 14.91 12.17
N MET A 68 -12.17 15.82 11.43
CA MET A 68 -11.64 16.42 10.20
C MET A 68 -10.42 17.32 10.40
N ASP A 69 -10.15 17.74 11.64
CA ASP A 69 -9.02 18.60 12.00
C ASP A 69 -7.76 17.79 12.37
N HIS A 70 -7.87 16.46 12.50
CA HIS A 70 -6.73 15.60 12.76
C HIS A 70 -5.64 15.79 11.70
N ARG A 71 -4.39 15.99 12.12
CA ARG A 71 -3.24 16.02 11.20
C ARG A 71 -2.09 15.25 11.79
N LEU A 72 -1.58 14.30 11.02
CA LEU A 72 -0.40 13.52 11.36
C LEU A 72 0.80 14.05 10.56
N ASP A 73 1.70 14.76 11.22
CA ASP A 73 2.99 15.13 10.65
C ASP A 73 3.97 13.94 10.62
N ALA A 74 5.01 14.03 9.79
CA ALA A 74 5.99 12.95 9.62
C ALA A 74 6.75 12.64 10.92
N GLY A 75 7.01 13.63 11.77
CA GLY A 75 7.67 13.43 13.06
C GLY A 75 6.86 12.53 14.00
N LYS A 76 5.57 12.79 14.14
CA LYS A 76 4.64 11.92 14.87
C LYS A 76 4.51 10.56 14.20
N PHE A 77 4.45 10.51 12.87
CA PHE A 77 4.39 9.26 12.11
C PHE A 77 5.59 8.34 12.45
N VAL A 78 6.81 8.87 12.45
CA VAL A 78 8.02 8.12 12.84
C VAL A 78 7.92 7.60 14.27
N THR A 79 7.40 8.41 15.18
CA THR A 79 7.23 8.03 16.60
C THR A 79 6.29 6.82 16.71
N ILE A 80 5.20 6.79 15.95
CA ILE A 80 4.28 5.64 15.90
C ILE A 80 4.99 4.40 15.31
N LEU A 81 5.75 4.56 14.22
CA LEU A 81 6.53 3.46 13.64
C LEU A 81 7.61 2.91 14.59
N GLN A 82 8.14 3.72 15.49
CA GLN A 82 9.06 3.29 16.54
C GLN A 82 8.36 2.48 17.63
N LEU A 83 7.10 2.81 17.97
CA LEU A 83 6.29 1.97 18.86
C LEU A 83 6.04 0.58 18.23
N GLY A 84 5.85 0.55 16.91
CA GLY A 84 5.70 -0.69 16.12
C GLY A 84 6.92 -1.62 16.14
N ASP A 85 8.13 -1.12 16.46
CA ASP A 85 9.34 -1.96 16.55
C ASP A 85 9.21 -3.07 17.61
N ARG A 86 8.23 -2.99 18.52
CA ARG A 86 7.94 -4.02 19.51
C ARG A 86 7.31 -5.29 18.93
N VAL A 87 6.67 -5.20 17.77
CA VAL A 87 5.97 -6.32 17.11
C VAL A 87 6.58 -6.71 15.77
N LEU A 88 7.46 -5.87 15.23
CA LEU A 88 8.14 -6.12 13.95
C LEU A 88 9.43 -6.92 14.18
N PRO A 89 9.65 -8.04 13.45
CA PRO A 89 10.85 -8.88 13.62
C PRO A 89 12.13 -8.22 13.09
N GLY A 90 12.01 -7.14 12.31
CA GLY A 90 13.13 -6.44 11.71
C GLY A 90 12.70 -5.18 10.97
N ARG A 91 13.69 -4.43 10.44
CA ARG A 91 13.47 -3.13 9.78
C ARG A 91 13.40 -3.20 8.25
N ASP A 92 13.58 -4.37 7.65
CA ASP A 92 13.67 -4.54 6.19
C ASP A 92 12.44 -5.20 5.55
N LEU A 93 11.31 -5.10 6.25
CA LEU A 93 10.01 -5.52 5.73
C LEU A 93 9.53 -4.56 4.66
N GLU A 94 8.89 -5.09 3.62
CA GLU A 94 8.11 -4.26 2.69
C GLU A 94 6.93 -3.64 3.43
N VAL A 95 6.71 -2.35 3.20
CA VAL A 95 5.59 -1.62 3.79
C VAL A 95 4.38 -1.68 2.87
N GLU A 96 3.24 -2.04 3.46
CA GLU A 96 1.93 -2.03 2.83
C GLU A 96 0.99 -1.13 3.64
N VAL A 97 0.32 -0.21 2.97
CA VAL A 97 -0.74 0.61 3.56
C VAL A 97 -2.06 -0.15 3.43
N GLU A 98 -2.73 -0.37 4.55
CA GLU A 98 -4.08 -0.90 4.58
C GLU A 98 -5.06 0.24 4.76
N TYR A 99 -6.02 0.34 3.84
CA TYR A 99 -7.03 1.38 3.83
C TYR A 99 -8.32 0.83 3.23
N ASP A 100 -9.47 1.27 3.75
CA ASP A 100 -10.79 0.87 3.26
C ASP A 100 -11.49 2.02 2.54
N GLU A 101 -12.24 1.66 1.51
CA GLU A 101 -13.15 2.58 0.84
C GLU A 101 -14.47 1.86 0.57
N TYR A 102 -14.43 0.84 -0.30
CA TYR A 102 -15.49 -0.16 -0.42
C TYR A 102 -15.15 -1.48 0.27
N ALA A 103 -13.87 -1.87 0.23
CA ALA A 103 -13.34 -3.04 0.88
C ALA A 103 -11.91 -2.75 1.36
N ILE A 104 -11.51 -3.43 2.43
CA ILE A 104 -10.14 -3.33 2.95
C ILE A 104 -9.16 -3.77 1.86
N SER A 105 -8.25 -2.87 1.50
CA SER A 105 -7.25 -3.07 0.46
C SER A 105 -5.85 -2.82 1.02
N GLN A 106 -4.88 -3.62 0.57
CA GLN A 106 -3.47 -3.50 0.94
C GLN A 106 -2.66 -3.00 -0.25
N PHE A 107 -2.01 -1.85 -0.08
CA PHE A 107 -1.27 -1.14 -1.12
C PHE A 107 0.22 -1.03 -0.79
N PRO A 108 1.13 -1.60 -1.59
CA PRO A 108 2.56 -1.36 -1.47
C PRO A 108 2.90 0.10 -1.79
N ILE A 109 3.82 0.66 -1.02
CA ILE A 109 4.41 1.97 -1.35
C ILE A 109 5.51 1.77 -2.40
N THR A 110 5.37 2.41 -3.55
CA THR A 110 6.28 2.24 -4.71
C THR A 110 7.26 3.39 -4.88
N SER A 111 6.89 4.61 -4.52
CA SER A 111 7.76 5.79 -4.61
C SER A 111 7.31 6.87 -3.63
N TYR A 112 8.13 7.93 -3.51
CA TYR A 112 7.77 9.12 -2.77
C TYR A 112 8.19 10.39 -3.53
N ALA A 113 7.55 11.51 -3.21
CA ALA A 113 7.91 12.84 -3.70
C ALA A 113 7.74 13.88 -2.59
N VAL A 114 8.65 14.85 -2.54
CA VAL A 114 8.58 15.98 -1.60
C VAL A 114 7.88 17.13 -2.30
N ASN A 115 6.67 17.48 -1.86
CA ASN A 115 5.81 18.50 -2.45
C ASN A 115 5.27 19.40 -1.33
N ASP A 116 6.09 20.33 -0.83
CA ASP A 116 5.76 21.18 0.34
C ASP A 116 4.34 21.77 0.25
N PRO A 117 3.50 21.59 1.29
CA PRO A 117 3.82 21.09 2.63
C PRO A 117 3.72 19.55 2.80
N HIS A 118 3.58 18.80 1.73
CA HIS A 118 3.32 17.35 1.74
C HIS A 118 4.57 16.52 1.42
N LEU A 119 4.53 15.29 1.95
CA LEU A 119 5.42 14.20 1.58
C LEU A 119 4.54 13.10 0.98
N ASP A 120 4.52 13.03 -0.35
CA ASP A 120 3.63 12.14 -1.09
C ASP A 120 4.23 10.75 -1.18
N PHE A 121 3.44 9.72 -0.89
CA PHE A 121 3.79 8.31 -1.04
C PHE A 121 2.84 7.69 -2.06
N THR A 122 3.37 7.23 -3.18
CA THR A 122 2.56 6.59 -4.24
C THR A 122 2.27 5.15 -3.86
N LEU A 123 0.98 4.81 -3.87
CA LEU A 123 0.47 3.46 -3.62
C LEU A 123 0.22 2.73 -4.93
N ALA A 124 0.48 1.42 -4.95
CA ALA A 124 0.17 0.56 -6.09
C ALA A 124 -0.88 -0.51 -5.74
N THR A 125 -1.56 -1.01 -6.77
CA THR A 125 -2.46 -2.16 -6.64
C THR A 125 -1.68 -3.45 -6.44
N LYS A 126 -2.26 -4.38 -5.67
CA LYS A 126 -1.84 -5.79 -5.67
C LYS A 126 -2.82 -6.59 -6.51
N HIS A 127 -2.28 -7.52 -7.30
CA HIS A 127 -3.09 -8.40 -8.15
C HIS A 127 -2.95 -9.84 -7.69
N THR A 128 -4.07 -10.56 -7.71
CA THR A 128 -4.08 -12.01 -7.53
C THR A 128 -3.50 -12.68 -8.78
N ASN A 129 -2.85 -13.82 -8.60
CA ASN A 129 -2.30 -14.58 -9.71
C ASN A 129 -2.30 -16.08 -9.40
N CYS A 130 -2.51 -16.91 -10.41
CA CYS A 130 -2.24 -18.34 -10.32
C CYS A 130 -0.72 -18.55 -10.43
N LEU A 131 -0.08 -18.98 -9.34
CA LEU A 131 1.39 -19.17 -9.31
C LEU A 131 1.85 -20.53 -9.87
N ALA A 132 0.93 -21.48 -10.08
CA ALA A 132 1.21 -22.77 -10.71
C ALA A 132 0.59 -22.85 -12.11
N ARG A 133 0.93 -21.87 -12.96
CA ARG A 133 0.32 -21.63 -14.28
C ARG A 133 0.30 -22.87 -15.17
N GLU A 134 1.44 -23.55 -15.32
CA GLU A 134 1.57 -24.77 -16.12
C GLU A 134 0.64 -25.89 -15.64
N LYS A 135 0.61 -26.14 -14.33
CA LYS A 135 -0.23 -27.20 -13.73
C LYS A 135 -1.71 -26.89 -13.82
N CYS A 136 -2.06 -25.61 -13.82
CA CYS A 136 -3.44 -25.13 -13.81
C CYS A 136 -3.91 -24.72 -15.22
N GLY A 137 -3.13 -25.03 -16.28
CA GLY A 137 -3.51 -24.83 -17.69
C GLY A 137 -3.61 -23.36 -18.13
N VAL A 138 -3.00 -22.44 -17.37
CA VAL A 138 -3.04 -21.01 -17.63
C VAL A 138 -1.84 -20.64 -18.50
N GLY A 139 -2.07 -20.30 -19.77
CA GLY A 139 -1.01 -19.89 -20.71
C GLY A 139 -0.24 -18.65 -20.25
N GLU A 140 0.92 -18.36 -20.84
CA GLU A 140 1.84 -17.29 -20.36
C GLU A 140 1.23 -15.87 -20.44
N ASP A 141 0.26 -15.62 -21.32
CA ASP A 141 -0.25 -14.27 -21.62
C ASP A 141 -1.48 -13.79 -20.85
N SER A 142 -2.09 -14.60 -19.98
CA SER A 142 -3.24 -14.11 -19.20
C SER A 142 -2.78 -13.39 -17.92
N CYS A 143 -2.30 -12.16 -18.08
CA CYS A 143 -2.36 -11.18 -16.99
C CYS A 143 -3.82 -10.73 -16.91
N GLY A 144 -4.49 -10.94 -15.77
CA GLY A 144 -5.92 -10.67 -15.59
C GLY A 144 -6.29 -9.18 -15.55
N CYS A 145 -5.48 -8.29 -16.13
CA CYS A 145 -5.89 -6.91 -16.34
C CYS A 145 -6.86 -6.88 -17.53
N VAL A 146 -8.14 -6.69 -17.24
CA VAL A 146 -9.11 -6.31 -18.27
C VAL A 146 -8.73 -4.90 -18.71
N THR A 147 -7.98 -4.77 -19.80
CA THR A 147 -7.85 -3.50 -20.50
C THR A 147 -9.18 -3.23 -21.19
N THR A 148 -10.07 -2.50 -20.54
CA THR A 148 -11.23 -1.91 -21.22
C THR A 148 -10.71 -0.79 -22.12
N GLU A 149 -10.31 -1.12 -23.35
CA GLU A 149 -10.28 -0.14 -24.42
C GLU A 149 -11.74 0.14 -24.82
N PRO A 150 -12.20 1.40 -24.82
CA PRO A 150 -13.52 1.71 -25.33
C PRO A 150 -13.52 1.49 -26.84
N ALA A 151 -14.41 0.61 -27.32
CA ALA A 151 -14.69 0.45 -28.73
C ALA A 151 -15.21 1.79 -29.29
N MET A 152 -14.35 2.51 -30.01
CA MET A 152 -14.74 3.63 -30.84
C MET A 152 -15.64 3.10 -31.97
N ALA A 153 -16.94 3.21 -31.79
CA ALA A 153 -17.92 3.03 -32.85
C ALA A 153 -17.75 4.17 -33.86
N SER A 154 -17.00 3.91 -34.94
CA SER A 154 -17.01 4.77 -36.12
C SER A 154 -18.34 4.57 -36.84
N ALA A 155 -19.26 5.52 -36.65
CA ALA A 155 -20.46 5.65 -37.44
C ALA A 155 -20.09 6.06 -38.88
N CYS A 156 -20.36 5.17 -39.84
CA CYS A 156 -20.48 5.54 -41.24
C CYS A 156 -21.80 6.29 -41.46
N CYS A 157 -21.73 7.48 -42.05
CA CYS A 157 -22.64 8.04 -43.05
C CYS A 157 -21.96 9.24 -43.72
#